data_AF-A0A7K2N2W9-F1
#
_entry.id   AF-A0A7K2N2W9-F1
#
_cell.length_a   1.000
_cell.length_b   1.000
_cell.length_c   1.000
_cell.angle_alpha   90.00
_cell.angle_beta   90.00
_cell.angle_gamma   90.00
#
_symmetry.space_group_name_H-M   'P 1'
#
loop_
_entity.id
_entity.type
_entity.pdbx_description
1 polymer ?
#
loop_
_entity_poly.entity_id
_entity_poly.type
_entity_poly.pdbx_seq_one_letter_code
_entity_poly.pdbx_strand_id
1 'polypeptide(L)'
;MTTVDNTAFRYRAAVPEDAEAIEALDGSFTTDTVFRVTVADDGFALREVKVDPPLTKVFPEDEYDGDDADSRTFVAHGAAGDLAGF
;
A
#
# COMPACT_ATOMS: atom_id res chain seq x y z
N MET A 1 -13.46 30.82 -4.18
CA MET A 1 -12.25 30.06 -3.80
C MET A 1 -12.49 29.54 -2.39
N THR A 2 -13.17 28.41 -2.26
CA THR A 2 -13.49 27.78 -0.97
C THR A 2 -12.34 26.84 -0.65
N THR A 3 -11.47 27.24 0.27
CA THR A 3 -10.49 26.35 0.88
C THR A 3 -11.27 25.35 1.72
N VAL A 4 -11.40 24.12 1.24
CA VAL A 4 -11.92 23.02 2.06
C VAL A 4 -10.76 22.61 2.97
N ASP A 5 -10.86 22.87 4.27
CA ASP A 5 -10.05 22.18 5.27
C ASP A 5 -10.46 20.71 5.26
N ASN A 6 -9.95 19.96 4.29
CA ASN A 6 -10.30 18.57 4.02
C ASN A 6 -9.31 17.62 4.69
N THR A 7 -9.13 17.71 6.01
CA THR A 7 -8.36 16.69 6.74
C THR A 7 -9.32 15.67 7.36
N ALA A 8 -9.95 14.88 6.49
CA ALA A 8 -10.73 13.71 6.87
C ALA A 8 -9.87 12.59 7.50
N PHE A 9 -8.55 12.79 7.56
CA PHE A 9 -7.58 11.84 8.08
C PHE A 9 -6.75 12.45 9.21
N ARG A 10 -6.43 11.61 10.21
CA ARG A 10 -5.51 11.91 11.30
C ARG A 10 -4.28 11.05 11.16
N TYR A 11 -3.11 11.67 11.18
CA TYR A 11 -1.83 11.01 11.00
C TYR A 11 -1.03 10.99 12.31
N ARG A 12 -0.37 9.88 12.62
CA ARG A 12 0.56 9.76 13.73
C ARG A 12 1.58 8.66 13.48
N ALA A 13 2.67 8.65 14.26
CA ALA A 13 3.52 7.46 14.34
C ALA A 13 2.69 6.25 14.81
N ALA A 14 2.98 5.08 14.26
CA ALA A 14 2.39 3.83 14.71
C ALA A 14 2.82 3.53 16.16
N VAL A 15 1.93 2.89 16.89
CA VAL A 15 2.19 2.31 18.21
C VAL A 15 1.99 0.79 18.14
N PRO A 16 2.50 -0.01 19.09
CA PRO A 16 2.35 -1.46 19.06
C PRO A 16 0.90 -1.94 18.90
N GLU A 17 -0.08 -1.18 19.41
CA GLU A 17 -1.51 -1.48 19.30
C GLU A 17 -2.06 -1.36 17.87
N ASP A 18 -1.33 -0.74 16.93
CA ASP A 18 -1.74 -0.66 15.53
C ASP A 18 -1.43 -1.94 14.74
N ALA A 19 -0.62 -2.85 15.26
CA ALA A 19 -0.12 -4.01 14.53
C ALA A 19 -1.25 -4.85 13.92
N GLU A 20 -2.26 -5.19 14.72
CA GLU A 20 -3.42 -5.97 14.26
C GLU A 20 -4.22 -5.23 13.17
N ALA A 21 -4.39 -3.91 13.31
CA ALA A 21 -5.10 -3.11 12.32
C ALA A 21 -4.32 -2.99 11.00
N ILE A 22 -2.98 -2.90 11.08
CA ILE A 22 -2.07 -2.88 9.94
C ILE A 22 -2.11 -4.22 9.20
N GLU A 23 -2.01 -5.33 9.93
CA GLU A 23 -2.10 -6.69 9.36
C GLU A 23 -3.45 -6.97 8.70
N ALA A 24 -4.54 -6.48 9.29
CA ALA A 24 -5.88 -6.66 8.77
C ALA A 24 -6.21 -5.77 7.55
N LEU A 25 -5.35 -4.81 7.19
CA LEU A 25 -5.60 -3.92 6.07
C LEU A 25 -5.54 -4.70 4.74
N ASP A 26 -6.62 -4.67 3.98
CA ASP A 26 -6.67 -5.32 2.66
C ASP A 26 -5.80 -4.57 1.65
N GLY A 27 -4.54 -5.02 1.51
CA GLY A 27 -3.58 -4.54 0.52
C GLY A 27 -3.78 -5.14 -0.88
N SER A 28 -4.85 -5.91 -1.11
CA SER A 28 -5.13 -6.45 -2.44
C SER A 28 -5.55 -5.35 -3.41
N PHE A 29 -5.31 -5.60 -4.71
CA PHE A 29 -5.80 -4.71 -5.75
C PHE A 29 -6.15 -5.47 -7.02
N THR A 30 -7.04 -4.88 -7.82
CA THR A 30 -7.38 -5.36 -9.17
C THR A 30 -6.98 -4.30 -10.19
N THR A 31 -6.31 -4.71 -11.27
CA THR A 31 -5.81 -3.81 -12.32
C THR A 31 -6.08 -4.34 -13.72
N ASP A 32 -6.41 -3.44 -14.65
CA ASP A 32 -6.58 -3.74 -16.07
C ASP A 32 -5.24 -3.77 -16.84
N THR A 33 -4.16 -3.29 -16.23
CA THR A 33 -2.83 -3.23 -16.85
C THR A 33 -1.73 -3.73 -15.93
N VAL A 34 -0.65 -4.21 -16.53
CA VAL A 34 0.60 -4.57 -15.83
C VAL A 34 1.79 -4.01 -16.57
N PHE A 35 2.89 -3.73 -15.87
CA PHE A 35 4.18 -3.48 -16.50
C PHE A 35 4.84 -4.81 -16.86
N ARG A 36 4.88 -5.13 -18.15
CA ARG A 36 5.67 -6.27 -18.65
C ARG A 36 7.13 -5.88 -18.69
N VAL A 37 7.94 -6.61 -17.93
CA VAL A 37 9.40 -6.50 -17.94
C VAL A 37 9.95 -7.49 -18.96
N THR A 38 10.92 -7.08 -19.78
CA THR A 38 11.59 -7.94 -20.76
C THR A 38 13.10 -7.72 -20.68
N VAL A 39 13.87 -8.81 -20.67
CA VAL A 39 15.33 -8.77 -20.76
C VAL A 39 15.72 -8.25 -22.15
N ALA A 40 16.60 -7.26 -22.20
CA ALA A 40 17.19 -6.69 -23.40
C ALA A 40 18.73 -6.82 -23.33
N ASP A 41 19.40 -6.55 -24.45
CA ASP A 41 20.86 -6.72 -24.54
C ASP A 41 21.65 -5.83 -23.56
N ASP A 42 21.09 -4.67 -23.20
CA ASP A 42 21.70 -3.68 -22.30
C ASP A 42 20.97 -3.53 -20.94
N GLY A 43 19.99 -4.40 -20.65
CA GLY A 43 19.27 -4.36 -19.38
C GLY A 43 17.83 -4.86 -19.46
N PHE A 44 16.88 -4.03 -19.00
CA PHE A 44 15.46 -4.38 -18.95
C PHE A 44 14.61 -3.29 -19.60
N ALA A 45 13.64 -3.70 -20.40
CA ALA A 45 12.60 -2.83 -20.93
C ALA A 45 11.30 -3.03 -20.15
N LEU A 46 10.62 -1.93 -19.82
CA LEU A 46 9.30 -1.93 -19.20
C LEU A 46 8.26 -1.44 -20.20
N ARG A 47 7.12 -2.14 -20.29
CA ARG A 47 5.99 -1.70 -21.10
C ARG A 47 4.68 -2.00 -20.38
N GLU A 48 3.86 -0.98 -20.17
CA GLU A 48 2.50 -1.17 -19.70
C GLU A 48 1.68 -1.92 -20.77
N VAL A 49 0.98 -2.99 -20.37
CA VAL A 49 0.15 -3.82 -21.25
C VAL A 49 -1.20 -4.08 -20.59
N LYS A 50 -2.27 -4.04 -21.39
CA LYS A 50 -3.61 -4.46 -20.94
C LYS A 50 -3.65 -5.97 -20.68
N VAL A 51 -4.38 -6.37 -19.65
CA VAL A 51 -4.69 -7.76 -19.30
C VAL A 51 -6.20 -7.95 -19.23
N ASP A 52 -6.69 -9.04 -19.80
CA ASP A 52 -8.11 -9.39 -19.83
C ASP A 52 -8.25 -10.90 -19.54
N PRO A 53 -8.97 -11.31 -18.46
CA PRO A 53 -9.64 -10.44 -17.49
C PRO A 53 -8.65 -9.59 -16.65
N PRO A 54 -9.13 -8.53 -15.96
CA PRO A 54 -8.32 -7.76 -15.03
C PRO A 54 -7.64 -8.65 -13.98
N LEU A 55 -6.41 -8.33 -13.62
CA LEU A 55 -5.61 -9.13 -12.70
C LEU A 55 -5.82 -8.68 -11.27
N THR A 56 -6.18 -9.61 -10.39
CA THR A 56 -6.27 -9.39 -8.94
C THR A 56 -5.02 -9.94 -8.25
N LYS A 57 -4.28 -9.08 -7.55
CA LYS A 57 -3.12 -9.45 -6.74
C LYS A 57 -3.52 -9.46 -5.27
N VAL A 58 -3.44 -10.64 -4.66
CA VAL A 58 -3.53 -10.84 -3.21
C VAL A 58 -2.12 -11.19 -2.70
N PHE A 59 -1.73 -10.59 -1.58
CA PHE A 59 -0.45 -10.88 -0.91
C PHE A 59 -0.74 -11.89 0.22
N PRO A 60 0.06 -12.97 0.35
CA PRO A 60 -0.03 -13.83 1.52
C PRO A 60 0.39 -13.05 2.78
N GLU A 61 -0.06 -13.51 3.95
CA GLU A 61 0.46 -13.05 5.23
C GLU A 61 1.94 -13.52 5.33
N ASP A 62 2.89 -12.62 5.03
CA ASP A 62 4.33 -12.92 5.16
C ASP A 62 4.86 -12.49 6.54
N GLU A 63 5.78 -13.30 7.09
CA GLU A 63 6.43 -13.12 8.40
C GLU A 63 7.20 -11.78 8.45
N TYR A 64 6.83 -10.91 9.40
CA TYR A 64 7.51 -9.63 9.61
C TYR A 64 8.99 -9.83 9.94
N ASP A 65 9.86 -9.37 9.03
CA ASP A 65 11.30 -9.24 9.27
C ASP A 65 11.56 -7.99 10.13
N GLY A 66 11.81 -8.24 11.43
CA GLY A 66 12.73 -7.49 12.30
C GLY A 66 12.48 -6.00 12.57
N ASP A 67 12.32 -5.69 13.85
CA ASP A 67 12.29 -4.32 14.40
C ASP A 67 13.69 -3.65 14.25
N ASP A 68 13.90 -2.88 13.19
CA ASP A 68 15.08 -2.02 13.02
C ASP A 68 14.88 -0.73 13.84
N ALA A 69 15.84 -0.39 14.68
CA ALA A 69 15.78 0.79 15.56
C ALA A 69 15.66 2.12 14.81
N ASP A 70 16.04 2.15 13.53
CA ASP A 70 15.88 3.31 12.64
C ASP A 70 14.56 3.27 11.83
N SER A 71 13.77 2.20 11.94
CA SER A 71 12.46 2.06 11.28
C SER A 71 11.40 2.98 11.89
N ARG A 72 10.50 3.49 11.04
CA ARG A 72 9.35 4.31 11.45
C ARG A 72 8.14 4.03 10.57
N THR A 73 7.03 3.67 11.19
CA THR A 73 5.73 3.47 10.54
C THR A 73 4.78 4.62 10.88
N PHE A 74 3.97 5.07 9.92
CA PHE A 74 3.05 6.20 10.10
C PHE A 74 1.64 5.83 9.68
N VAL A 75 0.73 5.78 10.64
CA VAL A 75 -0.66 5.41 10.39
C VAL A 75 -1.53 6.61 10.02
N ALA A 76 -2.43 6.41 9.08
CA ALA A 76 -3.49 7.33 8.69
C ALA A 76 -4.85 6.76 9.11
N HIS A 77 -5.59 7.48 9.95
CA HIS A 77 -6.92 7.08 10.40
C HIS A 77 -7.99 7.95 9.74
N GLY A 78 -9.06 7.33 9.25
CA GLY A 78 -10.22 8.04 8.74
C GLY A 78 -11.04 8.74 9.83
N ALA A 79 -12.04 9.52 9.43
CA ALA A 79 -12.90 10.28 10.35
C ALA A 79 -13.65 9.40 11.37
N ALA A 80 -13.96 8.15 11.01
CA ALA A 80 -14.61 7.16 11.87
C ALA A 80 -13.66 6.47 12.87
N GLY A 81 -12.34 6.68 12.72
CA GLY A 81 -11.32 6.06 13.57
C GLY A 81 -10.73 4.76 13.00
N ASP A 82 -11.22 4.27 11.86
CA ASP A 82 -10.66 3.10 11.18
C ASP A 82 -9.31 3.43 10.51
N LEU A 83 -8.41 2.44 10.44
CA LEU A 83 -7.14 2.57 9.73
C LEU A 83 -7.41 2.66 8.22
N ALA A 84 -6.89 3.71 7.59
CA ALA A 84 -7.01 3.96 6.16
C ALA A 84 -5.72 3.65 5.38
N GLY A 85 -4.57 3.57 6.06
CA GLY A 85 -3.26 3.25 5.50
C GLY A 85 -2.14 3.44 6.52
N PHE A 86 -0.93 2.97 6.21
CA PHE A 86 0.26 3.07 7.06
C PHE A 86 1.55 3.31 6.26
#